data_AF-A0A1S9B0L6-F1
#
_entry.id   AF-A0A1S9B0L6-F1
#
_cell.length_a   1.000
_cell.length_b   1.000
_cell.length_c   1.000
_cell.angle_alpha   90.00
_cell.angle_beta   90.00
_cell.angle_gamma   90.00
#
_symmetry.space_group_name_H-M   'P 1'
#
loop_
_entity.id
_entity.type
_entity.pdbx_description
1 polymer ?
#
loop_
_entity_poly.entity_id
_entity_poly.type
_entity_poly.pdbx_seq_one_letter_code
_entity_poly.pdbx_strand_id
1 'polypeptide(L)'
;MRVIISALALSLAVLSGCGRDAHLVGSKPVSTIEYYAQPSLDPLAALVAQQAAQAKTPILYFYADWCGPCRRFRETLADKQVQAALQNATSTLTRIPKG
;
A
#
# COMPACT_ATOMS: atom_id res chain seq x y z
N MET A 1 -37.54 36.82 -25.43
CA MET A 1 -37.03 35.49 -25.87
C MET A 1 -35.58 35.20 -25.47
N ARG A 2 -34.72 36.20 -25.20
CA ARG A 2 -33.31 35.99 -24.78
C ARG A 2 -33.10 35.58 -23.31
N VAL A 3 -34.03 35.90 -22.41
CA VAL A 3 -33.89 35.65 -20.96
C VAL A 3 -34.14 34.18 -20.58
N ILE A 4 -34.99 33.48 -21.35
CA ILE A 4 -35.31 32.05 -21.11
C ILE A 4 -34.12 31.15 -21.45
N ILE A 5 -33.32 31.54 -22.46
CA ILE A 5 -32.15 30.76 -22.92
C ILE A 5 -31.06 30.71 -21.84
N SER A 6 -30.88 31.79 -21.06
CA SER A 6 -29.90 31.83 -19.96
C SER A 6 -30.29 30.97 -18.76
N ALA A 7 -31.59 30.85 -18.44
CA ALA A 7 -32.07 30.04 -17.33
C ALA A 7 -31.94 28.53 -17.60
N LEU A 8 -32.14 28.12 -18.85
CA LEU A 8 -31.89 26.73 -19.28
C LEU A 8 -30.38 26.39 -19.22
N ALA A 9 -29.50 27.29 -19.64
CA ALA A 9 -28.05 27.06 -19.59
C ALA A 9 -27.52 26.87 -18.16
N LEU A 10 -28.05 27.63 -17.19
CA LEU A 10 -27.66 27.47 -15.78
C LEU A 10 -28.15 26.15 -15.17
N SER A 11 -29.29 25.63 -15.67
CA SER A 11 -29.86 24.36 -15.20
C SER A 11 -29.09 23.14 -15.74
N LEU A 12 -28.55 23.22 -16.97
CA LEU A 12 -27.66 22.20 -17.53
C LEU A 12 -26.29 22.14 -16.84
N ALA A 13 -25.79 23.26 -16.31
CA ALA A 13 -24.51 23.29 -15.58
C ALA A 13 -24.58 22.54 -14.23
N VAL A 14 -25.77 22.43 -13.62
CA VAL A 14 -25.98 21.67 -12.37
C VAL A 14 -26.07 20.17 -12.61
N LEU A 15 -26.58 19.72 -13.78
CA LEU A 15 -26.51 18.31 -14.18
C LEU A 15 -25.12 17.87 -14.62
N SER A 16 -24.30 18.79 -15.15
CA SER A 16 -22.88 18.55 -15.42
C SER A 16 -22.06 18.69 -14.13
N GLY A 17 -22.55 18.06 -13.05
CA GLY A 17 -21.91 18.04 -11.76
C GLY A 17 -20.42 17.75 -11.93
N CYS A 18 -19.60 18.77 -11.70
CA CYS A 18 -18.26 18.61 -11.17
C CYS A 18 -18.41 18.00 -9.78
N GLY A 19 -18.82 16.73 -9.73
CA GLY A 19 -18.51 15.85 -8.64
C GLY A 19 -17.00 15.90 -8.53
N ARG A 20 -16.51 16.51 -7.46
CA ARG A 20 -15.15 16.27 -7.01
C ARG A 20 -15.04 14.76 -6.91
N ASP A 21 -14.35 14.15 -7.86
CA ASP A 21 -13.88 12.78 -7.73
C ASP A 21 -13.03 12.79 -6.47
N ALA A 22 -13.65 12.44 -5.35
CA ALA A 22 -12.94 11.95 -4.19
C ALA A 22 -12.17 10.77 -4.75
N HIS A 23 -10.90 11.01 -5.08
CA HIS A 23 -9.93 9.99 -5.36
C HIS A 23 -9.89 9.14 -4.08
N LEU A 24 -10.78 8.15 -4.02
CA LEU A 24 -10.64 7.01 -3.16
C LEU A 24 -9.33 6.39 -3.64
N VAL A 25 -8.23 6.88 -3.07
CA VAL A 25 -6.94 6.20 -3.08
C VAL A 25 -7.29 4.86 -2.48
N GLY A 26 -7.64 3.89 -3.33
CA GLY A 26 -7.67 2.50 -2.95
C GLY A 26 -6.23 2.24 -2.52
N SER A 27 -5.98 2.30 -1.23
CA SER A 27 -4.71 1.95 -0.64
C SER A 27 -4.45 0.52 -1.08
N LYS A 28 -3.65 0.34 -2.14
CA LYS A 28 -3.26 -0.99 -2.59
C LYS A 28 -2.65 -1.65 -1.35
N PRO A 29 -3.16 -2.81 -0.93
CA PRO A 29 -2.63 -3.46 0.25
C PRO A 29 -1.13 -3.67 0.05
N VAL A 30 -0.34 -3.31 1.05
CA VAL A 30 1.11 -3.53 1.04
C VAL A 30 1.37 -4.99 0.70
N SER A 31 2.10 -5.22 -0.40
CA SER A 31 2.45 -6.59 -0.78
C SER A 31 3.42 -7.17 0.26
N THR A 32 3.01 -8.27 0.87
CA THR A 32 3.79 -8.98 1.90
C THR A 32 4.33 -10.28 1.31
N ILE A 33 5.65 -10.42 1.27
CA ILE A 33 6.32 -11.64 0.81
C ILE A 33 6.88 -12.35 2.03
N GLU A 34 6.39 -13.56 2.32
CA GLU A 34 7.00 -14.38 3.36
C GLU A 34 8.21 -15.11 2.79
N TYR A 35 9.39 -14.76 3.28
CA TYR A 35 10.66 -15.35 2.89
C TYR A 35 11.21 -16.18 4.05
N TYR A 36 11.62 -17.42 3.77
CA TYR A 36 12.31 -18.23 4.75
C TYR A 36 13.79 -17.95 4.65
N ALA A 37 14.43 -17.55 5.76
CA ALA A 37 15.87 -17.23 5.76
C ALA A 37 16.67 -18.44 5.24
N GLN A 38 17.33 -18.26 4.10
CA GLN A 38 18.24 -19.24 3.54
C GLN A 38 19.68 -18.88 3.93
N PRO A 39 20.61 -19.86 3.94
CA PRO A 39 22.02 -19.60 4.25
C PRO A 39 22.72 -18.70 3.21
N SER A 40 22.18 -18.56 2.00
CA SER A 40 22.67 -17.62 0.98
C SER A 40 21.80 -16.37 0.87
N LEU A 41 22.45 -15.22 0.66
CA LEU A 41 21.78 -13.93 0.49
C LEU A 41 21.38 -13.65 -0.98
N ASP A 42 21.90 -14.41 -1.94
CA ASP A 42 21.60 -14.24 -3.37
C ASP A 42 20.10 -14.21 -3.70
N PRO A 43 19.26 -15.15 -3.22
CA PRO A 43 17.83 -15.11 -3.48
C PRO A 43 17.14 -13.88 -2.86
N LEU A 44 17.61 -13.43 -1.70
CA LEU A 44 17.08 -12.23 -1.05
C LEU A 44 17.46 -10.97 -1.84
N ALA A 45 18.70 -10.89 -2.32
CA ALA A 45 19.17 -9.79 -3.15
C ALA A 45 18.38 -9.68 -4.45
N ALA A 46 18.08 -10.82 -5.10
CA ALA A 46 17.25 -10.86 -6.30
C ALA A 46 15.82 -10.36 -6.04
N LEU A 47 15.20 -10.77 -4.92
CA LEU A 47 13.87 -10.30 -4.52
C LEU A 47 13.83 -8.79 -4.28
N VAL A 48 14.82 -8.27 -3.55
CA VAL A 48 14.93 -6.82 -3.27
C VAL A 48 15.16 -6.04 -4.57
N ALA A 49 16.01 -6.53 -5.47
CA ALA A 49 16.26 -5.91 -6.77
C ALA A 49 14.99 -5.88 -7.64
N GLN A 50 14.19 -6.96 -7.62
CA GLN A 50 12.92 -7.02 -8.33
C GLN A 50 11.91 -5.98 -7.80
N GLN A 51 11.82 -5.81 -6.48
CA GLN A 51 10.94 -4.81 -5.87
C GLN A 51 11.37 -3.39 -6.23
N ALA A 52 12.67 -3.11 -6.15
CA ALA A 52 13.25 -1.83 -6.54
C ALA A 52 12.98 -1.51 -8.02
N ALA A 53 13.07 -2.51 -8.91
CA ALA A 53 12.77 -2.37 -10.33
C ALA A 53 11.29 -2.02 -10.61
N GLN A 54 10.37 -2.37 -9.70
CA GLN A 54 8.95 -2.00 -9.78
C GLN A 54 8.63 -0.61 -9.18
N ALA A 55 9.65 0.21 -8.90
CA ALA A 55 9.52 1.49 -8.21
C ALA A 55 8.82 1.39 -6.84
N LYS A 56 8.90 0.22 -6.19
CA LYS A 56 8.44 0.02 -4.82
C LYS A 56 9.61 0.11 -3.85
N THR A 57 9.40 0.69 -2.68
CA THR A 57 10.41 0.71 -1.62
C THR A 57 10.46 -0.65 -0.92
N PRO A 58 11.56 -1.42 -1.02
CA PRO A 58 11.68 -2.70 -0.33
C PRO A 58 11.85 -2.46 1.18
N ILE A 59 11.05 -3.16 1.99
CA ILE A 59 11.17 -3.18 3.45
C ILE A 59 11.44 -4.62 3.87
N LEU A 60 12.53 -4.84 4.60
CA LEU A 60 12.87 -6.16 5.11
C LEU A 60 12.53 -6.22 6.61
N TYR A 61 11.63 -7.13 6.98
CA TYR A 61 11.20 -7.31 8.35
C TYR A 61 11.52 -8.72 8.83
N PHE A 62 12.52 -8.85 9.69
CA PHE A 62 12.86 -10.12 10.32
C PHE A 62 11.97 -10.33 11.55
N TYR A 63 11.34 -11.51 11.67
CA TYR A 63 10.38 -11.79 12.72
C TYR A 63 10.45 -13.24 13.19
N ALA A 64 9.91 -13.50 14.37
CA ALA A 64 9.71 -14.84 14.88
C ALA A 64 8.30 -14.97 15.47
N ASP A 65 7.64 -16.12 15.23
CA ASP A 65 6.32 -16.39 15.84
C ASP A 65 6.41 -16.56 17.37
N TRP A 66 7.57 -17.03 17.86
CA TRP A 66 7.85 -17.14 19.30
C TRP A 66 8.21 -15.79 19.94
N CYS A 67 8.48 -14.75 19.14
CA CYS A 67 8.86 -13.43 19.64
C CYS A 67 7.60 -12.61 19.94
N GLY A 68 7.30 -12.42 21.23
CA GLY A 68 6.15 -11.62 21.70
C GLY A 68 6.10 -10.20 21.12
N PRO A 69 7.19 -9.41 21.18
CA PRO A 69 7.24 -8.08 20.57
C PRO A 69 7.01 -8.10 19.05
N CYS A 70 7.54 -9.11 18.35
CA CYS A 70 7.41 -9.24 16.90
C CYS A 70 5.95 -9.45 16.48
N ARG A 71 5.21 -10.29 17.23
CA ARG A 71 3.77 -10.48 16.99
C ARG A 71 2.97 -9.19 17.16
N ARG A 72 3.23 -8.42 18.22
CA ARG A 72 2.60 -7.11 18.43
C ARG A 72 2.92 -6.12 17.31
N PHE A 73 4.15 -6.09 16.83
CA PHE A 73 4.53 -5.23 15.70
C PHE A 73 3.81 -5.62 14.40
N ARG A 74 3.58 -6.91 14.13
CA ARG A 74 2.80 -7.35 12.96
C ARG A 74 1.37 -6.80 12.97
N GLU A 75 0.76 -6.65 14.15
CA GLU A 75 -0.56 -6.02 14.27
C GLU A 75 -0.50 -4.52 13.93
N THR A 76 0.56 -3.83 14.31
CA THR A 76 0.82 -2.43 13.90
C THR A 76 0.91 -2.29 12.38
N LEU A 77 1.47 -3.27 11.68
CA LEU A 77 1.52 -3.23 10.21
C LEU A 77 0.13 -3.31 9.56
N ALA A 78 -0.90 -3.82 10.26
CA ALA A 78 -2.28 -3.84 9.76
C ALA A 78 -3.02 -2.52 10.02
N ASP A 79 -2.45 -1.59 10.80
CA ASP A 79 -3.06 -0.30 11.08
C ASP A 79 -3.21 0.53 9.79
N LYS A 80 -4.33 1.23 9.66
CA LYS A 80 -4.66 2.00 8.44
C LYS A 80 -3.69 3.14 8.19
N GLN A 81 -3.24 3.83 9.23
CA GLN A 81 -2.30 4.94 9.10
C GLN A 81 -0.92 4.41 8.67
N VAL A 82 -0.53 3.25 9.22
CA VAL A 82 0.71 2.57 8.84
C VAL A 82 0.63 2.09 7.38
N GLN A 83 -0.47 1.46 6.97
CA GLN A 83 -0.68 1.03 5.59
C GLN A 83 -0.69 2.20 4.59
N ALA A 84 -1.29 3.33 4.96
CA ALA A 84 -1.25 4.55 4.15
C ALA A 84 0.18 5.09 4.02
N ALA A 85 0.96 5.09 5.10
CA ALA A 85 2.37 5.49 5.04
C ALA A 85 3.23 4.54 4.18
N LEU A 86 2.84 3.26 4.10
CA LEU A 86 3.55 2.21 3.38
C LEU A 86 3.00 1.91 1.97
N GLN A 87 2.10 2.73 1.44
CA GLN A 87 1.40 2.49 0.18
C GLN A 87 2.29 2.23 -1.06
N ASN A 88 3.55 2.67 -1.04
CA ASN A 88 4.53 2.44 -2.11
C ASN A 88 5.61 1.41 -1.72
N ALA A 89 5.47 0.75 -0.58
CA ALA A 89 6.44 -0.19 -0.06
C ALA A 89 6.02 -1.66 -0.30
N THR A 90 6.99 -2.56 -0.37
CA THR A 90 6.78 -4.01 -0.33
C THR A 90 7.53 -4.57 0.86
N SER A 91 6.81 -5.24 1.77
CA SER A 91 7.40 -5.81 2.98
C SER A 91 7.76 -7.28 2.74
N THR A 92 9.04 -7.63 2.81
CA THR A 92 9.52 -9.01 2.86
C THR A 92 9.64 -9.42 4.32
N LEU A 93 8.82 -10.36 4.78
CA LEU A 93 8.86 -10.89 6.13
C LEU A 93 9.78 -12.11 6.18
N THR A 94 10.87 -12.03 6.92
CA THR A 94 11.82 -13.14 7.08
C THR A 94 11.61 -13.84 8.42
N ARG A 95 11.18 -15.11 8.41
CA ARG A 95 10.92 -15.87 9.66
C ARG A 95 12.21 -16.42 10.26
N ILE A 96 12.40 -16.23 11.56
CA ILE A 96 13.50 -16.77 12.38
C ILE A 96 13.00 -18.02 13.13
N PRO A 97 13.59 -19.20 12.92
CA PRO A 97 13.20 -20.43 13.62
C PRO A 97 13.53 -20.35 15.13
N LYS A 98 12.83 -21.15 15.94
CA LYS A 98 13.23 -21.34 17.34
C LYS A 98 14.35 -22.38 17.36
N GLY A 99 15.46 -22.06 18.03
CA GLY A 99 16.55 -23.01 18.29
C GLY A 99 16.13 -24.13 19.24
#